data_AF-A0A4R4XSH9-F1
#
_entry.id   AF-A0A4R4XSH9-F1
#
_cell.length_a   1.000
_cell.length_b   1.000
_cell.length_c   1.000
_cell.angle_alpha   90.00
_cell.angle_beta   90.00
_cell.angle_gamma   90.00
#
_symmetry.space_group_name_H-M   'P 1'
#
loop_
_entity.id
_entity.type
_entity.pdbx_description
1 polymer ?
#
loop_
_entity_poly.entity_id
_entity_poly.type
_entity_poly.pdbx_seq_one_letter_code
_entity_poly.pdbx_strand_id
1 'polypeptide(L)' 'MLETVKRPEDAGLVLRQLETEMSDARESTGNEQAAQLHVVWIDLLLDEWSRYRLAVQRY' A
#
# COMPACT_ATOMS: atom_id res chain seq x y z
N MET A 1 30.75 -6.81 -2.68
CA MET A 1 30.07 -5.61 -2.16
C MET A 1 28.58 -5.87 -2.26
N LEU A 2 27.93 -6.18 -1.13
CA LEU A 2 26.48 -6.40 -1.11
C LEU A 2 25.82 -5.02 -1.20
N GLU A 3 25.23 -4.72 -2.36
CA GLU A 3 24.33 -3.57 -2.49
C GLU A 3 23.22 -3.74 -1.46
N THR A 4 23.20 -2.82 -0.50
CA THR A 4 22.11 -2.67 0.44
C THR A 4 20.83 -2.52 -0.36
N VAL A 5 20.00 -3.57 -0.36
CA VAL A 5 18.62 -3.51 -0.85
C VAL A 5 17.98 -2.33 -0.15
N LYS A 6 17.84 -1.20 -0.86
CA LYS A 6 17.12 -0.03 -0.38
C LYS A 6 15.73 -0.53 -0.01
N ARG A 7 15.46 -0.57 1.30
CA ARG A 7 14.11 -0.76 1.85
C ARG A 7 13.19 0.21 1.10
N PRO A 8 11.98 -0.18 0.70
CA PRO A 8 11.09 0.72 -0.01
C PRO A 8 10.58 1.76 0.99
N GLU A 9 11.40 2.76 1.28
CA GLU A 9 11.06 3.92 2.13
C GLU A 9 9.80 4.63 1.60
N ASP A 10 9.53 4.48 0.30
CA ASP A 10 8.34 5.01 -0.38
C ASP A 10 7.05 4.20 -0.14
N ALA A 11 7.11 2.87 0.07
CA ALA A 11 5.88 2.07 0.17
C ALA A 11 5.07 2.42 1.42
N GLY A 12 5.75 2.66 2.55
CA GLY A 12 5.08 3.10 3.79
C GLY A 12 4.51 4.51 3.68
N LEU A 13 5.12 5.38 2.88
CA LEU A 13 4.64 6.74 2.65
C LEU A 13 3.41 6.76 1.74
N VAL A 14 3.44 5.96 0.67
CA VAL A 14 2.29 5.72 -0.23
C VAL A 14 1.11 5.14 0.53
N LEU A 15 1.34 4.19 1.46
CA LEU A 15 0.28 3.64 2.29
C LEU A 15 -0.36 4.71 3.20
N ARG A 16 0.43 5.52 3.91
CA ARG A 16 -0.14 6.59 4.76
C ARG A 16 -0.92 7.65 3.98
N GLN A 17 -0.45 7.97 2.77
CA GLN A 17 -1.12 8.89 1.87
C GLN A 17 -2.51 8.37 1.48
N LEU A 18 -2.58 7.11 1.03
CA LEU A 18 -3.84 6.45 0.66
C LEU A 18 -4.79 6.24 1.85
N GLU A 19 -4.27 5.96 3.06
CA GLU A 19 -5.07 5.93 4.30
C GLU A 19 -5.77 7.27 4.55
N THR A 20 -5.05 8.37 4.35
CA THR A 20 -5.57 9.73 4.51
C THR A 20 -6.62 10.03 3.44
N GLU A 21 -6.34 9.73 2.17
CA GLU A 21 -7.26 9.93 1.05
C GLU A 21 -8.55 9.10 1.21
N MET A 22 -8.48 7.88 1.75
CA MET A 22 -9.67 7.08 2.08
C MET A 22 -10.51 7.69 3.20
N SER A 23 -9.87 8.24 4.23
CA SER A 23 -10.58 8.91 5.32
C SER A 23 -11.32 10.15 4.80
N ASP A 24 -10.64 10.96 3.98
CA ASP A 24 -11.22 12.16 3.36
C ASP A 24 -12.33 11.81 2.35
N ALA A 25 -12.17 10.75 1.57
CA ALA A 25 -13.18 10.28 0.61
C ALA A 25 -14.45 9.75 1.31
N ARG A 26 -14.30 9.11 2.48
CA ARG A 26 -15.42 8.65 3.32
C ARG A 26 -16.22 9.82 3.91
N GLU A 27 -15.56 10.92 4.23
CA GLU A 27 -16.21 12.12 4.78
C GLU A 27 -16.83 13.01 3.70
N SER A 28 -16.28 13.02 2.47
CA SER A 28 -16.64 14.00 1.44
C SER A 28 -17.55 13.49 0.30
N THR A 29 -17.63 12.18 0.07
CA THR A 29 -18.36 11.63 -1.09
C THR A 29 -19.15 10.40 -0.72
N GLY A 30 -20.43 10.37 -1.12
CA GLY A 30 -21.29 9.21 -0.94
C GLY A 30 -20.65 7.95 -1.53
N ASN A 31 -20.13 7.10 -0.64
CA ASN A 31 -19.74 5.69 -0.71
C ASN A 31 -18.89 5.16 -1.89
N GLU A 32 -19.02 5.69 -3.10
CA GLU A 32 -18.53 5.11 -4.35
C GLU A 32 -17.04 5.41 -4.59
N GLN A 33 -16.60 6.64 -4.31
CA GLN A 33 -15.18 7.02 -4.41
C GLN A 33 -14.34 6.37 -3.29
N ALA A 34 -14.91 6.27 -2.09
CA ALA A 34 -14.32 5.51 -0.99
C ALA A 34 -14.21 4.01 -1.30
N ALA A 35 -15.21 3.43 -1.97
CA ALA A 35 -15.16 2.03 -2.40
C ALA A 35 -14.05 1.78 -3.45
N GLN A 36 -13.85 2.71 -4.39
CA GLN A 36 -12.77 2.62 -5.38
C GLN A 36 -11.37 2.68 -4.73
N LEU A 37 -11.17 3.63 -3.80
CA LEU A 37 -9.93 3.71 -3.03
C LEU A 37 -9.68 2.45 -2.19
N HIS A 38 -10.73 1.85 -1.62
CA HIS A 38 -10.61 0.63 -0.83
C HIS A 38 -10.18 -0.59 -1.67
N VAL A 39 -10.61 -0.68 -2.93
CA VAL A 39 -10.13 -1.74 -3.85
C VAL A 39 -8.64 -1.57 -4.13
N VAL A 40 -8.20 -0.34 -4.44
CA VAL A 40 -6.78 -0.02 -4.69
C VAL A 40 -5.92 -0.34 -3.47
N TRP A 41 -6.42 -0.07 -2.27
CA TRP A 41 -5.73 -0.39 -1.01
C TRP A 41 -5.48 -1.90 -0.83
N ILE A 42 -6.49 -2.71 -1.12
CA ILE A 42 -6.39 -4.18 -1.02
C ILE A 42 -5.33 -4.69 -2.00
N ASP A 43 -5.33 -4.20 -3.24
CA ASP A 43 -4.36 -4.63 -4.26
C ASP A 43 -2.92 -4.28 -3.85
N LEU A 44 -2.71 -3.09 -3.29
CA LEU A 44 -1.41 -2.65 -2.77
C LEU A 44 -0.92 -3.52 -1.60
N LEU A 45 -1.80 -3.85 -0.66
CA LEU A 45 -1.45 -4.72 0.46
C LEU A 45 -1.10 -6.13 -0.01
N LEU A 46 -1.84 -6.67 -0.98
CA LEU A 46 -1.57 -8.00 -1.54
C LEU A 46 -0.25 -8.04 -2.31
N ASP A 47 0.06 -6.99 -3.07
CA ASP A 47 1.32 -6.85 -3.78
C ASP A 47 2.51 -6.76 -2.81
N GLU A 48 2.40 -5.94 -1.75
CA GLU A 48 3.43 -5.83 -0.73
C GLU A 48 3.63 -7.13 0.07
N TRP A 49 2.54 -7.82 0.43
CA TRP A 49 2.61 -9.12 1.08
C TRP A 49 3.29 -10.17 0.18
N SER A 50 2.97 -10.15 -1.11
CA SER A 50 3.60 -11.06 -2.09
C SER A 50 5.09 -10.78 -2.22
N ARG A 51 5.51 -9.51 -2.28
CA ARG A 51 6.92 -9.11 -2.26
C ARG A 51 7.62 -9.58 -0.98
N TYR A 52 7.01 -9.36 0.18
CA TYR A 52 7.57 -9.76 1.47
C TYR A 52 7.74 -11.28 1.55
N ARG A 53 6.73 -12.05 1.15
CA ARG A 53 6.79 -13.52 1.12
C ARG A 53 7.91 -14.04 0.21
N LEU A 54 8.06 -13.45 -0.97
CA LEU A 54 9.13 -13.81 -1.91
C LEU A 54 10.52 -13.43 -1.37
N ALA A 55 10.64 -12.33 -0.64
CA ALA A 55 11.87 -11.94 0.02
C ALA A 55 12.25 -12.90 1.16
N VAL A 56 11.27 -13.37 1.93
CA VAL A 56 11.47 -14.33 3.03
C VAL A 56 11.83 -15.73 2.52
N GLN A 57 11.31 -16.18 1.38
CA GLN A 57 11.64 -17.50 0.81
C GLN A 57 13.04 -17.58 0.16
N ARG A 58 13.72 -16.45 -0.03
CA ARG A 58 15.08 -16.38 -0.60
C ARG A 58 16.18 -16.43 0.46
N TYR A 59 15.81 -16.48 1.74
CA TYR A 59 16.70 -16.73 2.89
C TYR A 59 16.43 -18.12 3.47
#